data_AF-A0A534IRG1-F1
#
_entry.id   AF-A0A534IRG1-F1
#
_cell.length_a   1.000
_cell.length_b   1.000
_cell.length_c   1.000
_cell.angle_alpha   90.00
_cell.angle_beta   90.00
_cell.angle_gamma   90.00
#
_symmetry.space_group_name_H-M   'P 1'
#
loop_
_entity.id
_entity.type
_entity.pdbx_description
1 polymer ?
#
loop_
_entity_poly.entity_id
_entity_poly.type
_entity_poly.pdbx_seq_one_letter_code
_entity_poly.pdbx_strand_id
1 'polypeptide(L)'
;MHAGPEASAENPEQDERTMVFGKRAEEVGEAIAHAQAVLDLLKLSKADLSSAIRLVASAREALARKEYDLAQALAGRAETLASSLEERYRSAQKVLNVLLAISKKAREVGFQSAELDGAIAEARRVAREGTVENGVSIPNYLQARTLLESATTRGTDLLKRAEGVANEIFTADLALDALKDANGHSDHEEFERLVLAGGRALLEGAKKAMASGDLEAAETGARRAAEGAKKTLAAYQDAIGALKDVEKSIAELRASTVQAAGAERLLEQGQIFLRRAKIAEAKAALERAAQEAQRISIDFRRATKEVAEAETSVAALARAGFVSEDAQRFVQDAKRALGEGRYDIAAELSADARRALGKRQEVRERLARMIDETKRKVEELRAIGTDYANDVEEMVLRAEREFENGDFVNSSEDLKIASLLMGPRRPDPRKGHPA
;
A
#
# COMPACT_ATOMS: atom_id res chain seq x y z
N MET A 1 -70.93 -31.47 112.37
CA MET A 1 -70.67 -30.05 112.04
C MET A 1 -69.21 -29.97 111.61
N HIS A 2 -68.94 -29.95 110.30
CA HIS A 2 -68.58 -28.74 109.52
C HIS A 2 -67.30 -28.08 110.07
N ALA A 3 -66.24 -27.78 109.34
CA ALA A 3 -65.97 -27.60 107.91
C ALA A 3 -64.45 -27.87 107.73
N GLY A 4 -63.93 -28.28 106.57
CA GLY A 4 -63.74 -27.45 105.37
C GLY A 4 -62.23 -27.33 105.09
N PRO A 5 -61.74 -27.54 103.86
CA PRO A 5 -60.31 -27.55 103.54
C PRO A 5 -59.80 -26.13 103.31
N GLU A 6 -58.68 -25.76 103.95
CA GLU A 6 -57.97 -24.51 103.65
C GLU A 6 -57.25 -24.64 102.31
N ALA A 7 -57.83 -24.01 101.30
CA ALA A 7 -57.21 -23.77 100.00
C ALA A 7 -55.99 -22.86 100.18
N SER A 8 -54.83 -23.35 99.73
CA SER A 8 -53.61 -22.56 99.58
C SER A 8 -53.87 -21.43 98.58
N ALA A 9 -53.80 -20.19 99.05
CA ALA A 9 -53.78 -19.02 98.20
C ALA A 9 -52.44 -18.98 97.45
N GLU A 10 -52.45 -19.42 96.20
CA GLU A 10 -51.37 -19.20 95.24
C GLU A 10 -51.16 -17.70 95.04
N ASN A 11 -49.89 -17.31 95.05
CA ASN A 11 -49.41 -15.95 95.14
C ASN A 11 -49.33 -15.35 93.72
N PRO A 12 -50.21 -14.41 93.32
CA PRO A 12 -50.32 -13.96 91.92
C PRO A 12 -49.06 -13.26 91.39
N GLU A 13 -48.21 -12.70 92.26
CA GLU A 13 -46.94 -12.07 91.85
C GLU A 13 -45.83 -13.08 91.48
N GLN A 14 -45.89 -14.31 92.01
CA GLN A 14 -44.97 -15.38 91.58
C GLN A 14 -45.37 -15.92 90.22
N ASP A 15 -46.68 -16.05 89.97
CA ASP A 15 -47.25 -16.55 88.73
C ASP A 15 -47.04 -15.58 87.55
N GLU A 16 -47.16 -14.26 87.79
CA GLU A 16 -46.83 -13.24 86.81
C GLU A 16 -45.33 -13.21 86.44
N ARG A 17 -44.43 -13.39 87.41
CA ARG A 17 -42.98 -13.47 87.12
C ARG A 17 -42.64 -14.73 86.33
N THR A 18 -43.16 -15.90 86.68
CA THR A 18 -42.95 -17.13 85.89
C THR A 18 -43.58 -17.04 84.50
N MET A 19 -44.74 -16.39 84.33
CA MET A 19 -45.32 -16.12 83.02
C MET A 19 -44.48 -15.14 82.18
N VAL A 20 -43.90 -14.10 82.79
CA VAL A 20 -43.02 -13.14 82.07
C VAL A 20 -41.70 -13.78 81.65
N PHE A 21 -41.09 -14.64 82.49
CA PHE A 21 -39.89 -15.39 82.11
C PHE A 21 -40.18 -16.51 81.08
N GLY A 22 -41.36 -17.13 81.14
CA GLY A 22 -41.83 -18.09 80.14
C GLY A 22 -42.01 -17.47 78.76
N LYS A 23 -42.69 -16.33 78.68
CA LYS A 23 -42.89 -15.58 77.42
C LYS A 23 -41.57 -15.11 76.80
N ARG A 24 -40.64 -14.57 77.61
CA ARG A 24 -39.31 -14.17 77.12
C ARG A 24 -38.49 -15.37 76.62
N ALA A 25 -38.58 -16.52 77.29
CA ALA A 25 -37.90 -17.73 76.83
C ALA A 25 -38.46 -18.25 75.49
N GLU A 26 -39.77 -18.18 75.29
CA GLU A 26 -40.46 -18.52 74.04
C GLU A 26 -40.06 -17.56 72.91
N GLU A 27 -40.12 -16.25 73.11
CA GLU A 27 -39.74 -15.22 72.13
C GLU A 27 -38.27 -15.37 71.67
N VAL A 28 -37.35 -15.64 72.61
CA VAL A 28 -35.94 -15.88 72.30
C VAL A 28 -35.74 -17.23 71.59
N GLY A 29 -36.51 -18.25 71.98
CA GLY A 29 -36.53 -19.55 71.31
C GLY A 29 -36.99 -19.44 69.85
N GLU A 30 -38.03 -18.66 69.60
CA GLU A 30 -38.51 -18.35 68.25
C GLU A 30 -37.46 -17.58 67.44
N ALA A 31 -36.78 -16.59 68.02
CA ALA A 31 -35.71 -15.85 67.35
C ALA A 31 -34.52 -16.76 66.96
N ILE A 32 -34.13 -17.69 67.83
CA ILE A 32 -33.10 -18.70 67.53
C ILE A 32 -33.56 -19.66 66.43
N ALA A 33 -34.83 -20.10 66.47
CA ALA A 33 -35.41 -20.96 65.44
C ALA A 33 -35.48 -20.25 64.08
N HIS A 34 -35.84 -18.97 64.06
CA HIS A 34 -35.84 -18.13 62.86
C HIS A 34 -34.43 -17.98 62.28
N ALA A 35 -33.44 -17.62 63.10
CA ALA A 35 -32.05 -17.52 62.66
C ALA A 35 -31.52 -18.85 62.10
N GLN A 36 -31.92 -19.98 62.70
CA GLN A 36 -31.61 -21.31 62.19
C GLN A 36 -32.30 -21.59 60.84
N ALA A 37 -33.57 -21.23 60.68
CA ALA A 37 -34.30 -21.39 59.43
C ALA A 37 -33.67 -20.57 58.29
N VAL A 38 -33.21 -19.35 58.56
CA VAL A 38 -32.46 -18.53 57.61
C VAL A 38 -31.15 -19.22 57.22
N LEU A 39 -30.38 -19.73 58.18
CA LEU A 39 -29.17 -20.49 57.88
C LEU A 39 -29.47 -21.73 57.03
N ASP A 40 -30.54 -22.46 57.33
CA ASP A 40 -30.94 -23.66 56.59
C ASP A 40 -31.36 -23.35 55.15
N LEU A 41 -32.06 -22.24 54.93
CA LEU A 41 -32.38 -21.73 53.59
C LEU A 41 -31.09 -21.37 52.82
N LEU A 42 -30.13 -20.75 53.50
CA LEU A 42 -28.88 -20.29 52.91
C LEU A 42 -27.83 -21.39 52.75
N LYS A 43 -28.00 -22.59 53.33
CA LYS A 43 -27.10 -23.76 53.15
C LYS A 43 -26.98 -24.22 51.69
N LEU A 44 -27.94 -23.88 50.84
CA LEU A 44 -27.87 -24.15 49.40
C LEU A 44 -26.86 -23.22 48.68
N SER A 45 -26.51 -22.11 49.31
CA SER A 45 -25.40 -21.28 48.86
C SER A 45 -24.06 -21.91 49.20
N LYS A 46 -23.04 -21.55 48.41
CA LYS A 46 -21.64 -21.90 48.67
C LYS A 46 -20.92 -20.85 49.53
N ALA A 47 -21.64 -19.87 50.07
CA ALA A 47 -21.09 -18.92 51.03
C ALA A 47 -20.66 -19.66 52.32
N ASP A 48 -19.54 -19.25 52.89
CA ASP A 48 -19.11 -19.76 54.20
C ASP A 48 -19.88 -19.03 55.31
N LEU A 49 -20.84 -19.76 55.90
CA LEU A 49 -21.71 -19.29 56.97
C LEU A 49 -21.25 -19.75 58.36
N SER A 50 -20.05 -20.33 58.49
CA SER A 50 -19.56 -20.93 59.72
C SER A 50 -19.62 -19.98 60.92
N SER A 51 -19.35 -18.70 60.70
CA SER A 51 -19.38 -17.67 61.73
C SER A 51 -20.79 -17.38 62.26
N ALA A 52 -21.79 -17.36 61.39
CA ALA A 52 -23.20 -17.21 61.77
C ALA A 52 -23.73 -18.47 62.48
N ILE A 53 -23.31 -19.66 62.04
CA ILE A 53 -23.62 -20.94 62.71
C ILE A 53 -23.09 -20.94 64.15
N ARG A 54 -21.85 -20.46 64.37
CA ARG A 54 -21.27 -20.33 65.72
C ARG A 54 -22.03 -19.34 66.61
N LEU A 55 -22.56 -18.26 66.04
CA LEU A 55 -23.39 -17.30 66.78
C LEU A 55 -24.73 -17.90 67.21
N VAL A 56 -25.40 -18.69 66.35
CA VAL A 56 -26.61 -19.43 66.74
C VAL A 56 -26.32 -20.46 67.84
N ALA A 57 -25.19 -21.16 67.77
CA ALA A 57 -24.76 -22.06 68.85
C ALA A 57 -24.56 -21.30 70.17
N SER A 58 -23.88 -20.14 70.12
CA SER A 58 -23.68 -19.28 71.30
C SER A 58 -25.00 -18.73 71.85
N ALA A 59 -25.96 -18.40 70.98
CA ALA A 59 -27.30 -17.97 71.38
C ALA A 59 -28.06 -19.08 72.13
N ARG A 60 -27.95 -20.33 71.68
CA ARG A 60 -28.52 -21.50 72.38
C ARG A 60 -27.89 -21.71 73.75
N GLU A 61 -26.57 -21.55 73.86
CA GLU A 61 -25.87 -21.64 75.14
C GLU A 61 -26.29 -20.53 76.11
N ALA A 62 -26.44 -19.30 75.64
CA ALA A 62 -26.94 -18.18 76.43
C ALA A 62 -28.40 -18.40 76.88
N LEU A 63 -29.26 -18.94 76.01
CA LEU A 63 -30.64 -19.31 76.38
C LEU A 63 -30.65 -20.40 77.47
N ALA A 64 -29.79 -21.41 77.36
CA ALA A 64 -29.65 -22.45 78.37
C ALA A 64 -29.19 -21.90 79.74
N ARG A 65 -28.41 -20.82 79.74
CA ARG A 65 -27.99 -20.06 80.94
C ARG A 65 -29.01 -19.04 81.43
N LYS A 66 -30.17 -18.92 80.75
CA LYS A 66 -31.22 -17.93 81.02
C LYS A 66 -30.77 -16.47 80.80
N GLU A 67 -29.73 -16.25 80.00
CA GLU A 67 -29.26 -14.92 79.59
C GLU A 67 -30.05 -14.45 78.35
N TYR A 68 -31.34 -14.17 78.54
CA TYR A 68 -32.31 -13.96 77.46
C TYR A 68 -31.93 -12.80 76.51
N ASP A 69 -31.51 -11.65 77.05
CA ASP A 69 -31.14 -10.48 76.24
C ASP A 69 -29.90 -10.76 75.38
N LEU A 70 -28.92 -11.49 75.92
CA LEU A 70 -27.71 -11.89 75.19
C LEU A 70 -28.06 -12.92 74.11
N ALA A 71 -28.88 -13.91 74.43
CA ALA A 71 -29.33 -14.93 73.48
C ALA A 71 -30.10 -14.32 72.30
N GLN A 72 -31.01 -13.37 72.57
CA GLN A 72 -31.75 -12.64 71.54
C GLN A 72 -30.82 -11.81 70.65
N ALA A 73 -29.88 -11.08 71.26
CA ALA A 73 -28.90 -10.27 70.54
C ALA A 73 -27.99 -11.14 69.64
N LEU A 74 -27.54 -12.30 70.14
CA LEU A 74 -26.73 -13.25 69.37
C LEU A 74 -27.52 -13.87 68.21
N ALA A 75 -28.79 -14.22 68.42
CA ALA A 75 -29.67 -14.75 67.38
C ALA A 75 -29.91 -13.74 66.25
N GLY A 76 -30.30 -12.50 66.59
CA GLY A 76 -30.51 -11.43 65.60
C GLY A 76 -29.21 -11.05 64.87
N ARG A 77 -28.08 -11.10 65.57
CA ARG A 77 -26.76 -10.88 64.96
C ARG A 77 -26.37 -12.01 64.01
N ALA A 78 -26.67 -13.26 64.35
CA ALA A 78 -26.42 -14.41 63.48
C ALA A 78 -27.21 -14.32 62.17
N GLU A 79 -28.49 -13.96 62.26
CA GLU A 79 -29.36 -13.76 61.09
C GLU A 79 -28.85 -12.64 60.18
N THR A 80 -28.57 -11.46 60.75
CA THR A 80 -28.05 -10.31 59.99
C THR A 80 -26.71 -10.65 59.34
N LEU A 81 -25.83 -11.36 60.06
CA LEU A 81 -24.54 -11.78 59.53
C LEU A 81 -24.68 -12.80 58.39
N ALA A 82 -25.56 -13.79 58.54
CA ALA A 82 -25.80 -14.81 57.51
C ALA A 82 -26.29 -14.18 56.20
N SER A 83 -27.30 -13.30 56.29
CA SER A 83 -27.85 -12.58 55.14
C SER A 83 -26.79 -11.67 54.49
N SER A 84 -26.01 -10.94 55.30
CA SER A 84 -24.95 -10.07 54.76
C SER A 84 -23.82 -10.86 54.10
N LEU A 85 -23.39 -11.98 54.68
CA LEU A 85 -22.36 -12.83 54.08
C LEU A 85 -22.81 -13.44 52.76
N GLU A 86 -24.06 -13.88 52.69
CA GLU A 86 -24.64 -14.39 51.45
C GLU A 86 -24.70 -13.31 50.36
N GLU A 87 -25.16 -12.11 50.70
CA GLU A 87 -25.24 -11.00 49.75
C GLU A 87 -23.85 -10.59 49.24
N ARG A 88 -22.87 -10.48 50.15
CA ARG A 88 -21.47 -10.18 49.82
C ARG A 88 -20.87 -11.27 48.94
N TYR A 89 -21.12 -12.54 49.26
CA TYR A 89 -20.67 -13.69 48.46
C TYR A 89 -21.28 -13.67 47.05
N ARG A 90 -22.60 -13.51 46.92
CA ARG A 90 -23.27 -13.42 45.62
C ARG A 90 -22.73 -12.27 44.77
N SER A 91 -22.50 -11.12 45.41
CA SER A 91 -21.93 -9.95 44.74
C SER A 91 -20.52 -10.23 44.22
N ALA A 92 -19.64 -10.80 45.05
CA ALA A 92 -18.29 -11.20 44.63
C ALA A 92 -18.33 -12.25 43.51
N GLN A 93 -19.21 -13.25 43.62
CA GLN A 93 -19.37 -14.31 42.62
C GLN A 93 -19.84 -13.77 41.27
N LYS A 94 -20.73 -12.77 41.26
CA LYS A 94 -21.18 -12.11 40.03
C LYS A 94 -20.00 -11.47 39.29
N VAL A 95 -19.13 -10.74 39.99
CA VAL A 95 -17.95 -10.11 39.39
C VAL A 95 -16.92 -11.16 38.95
N LEU A 96 -16.71 -12.21 39.75
CA LEU A 96 -15.85 -13.33 39.38
C LEU A 96 -16.28 -13.98 38.06
N ASN A 97 -17.58 -14.20 37.86
CA ASN A 97 -18.10 -14.79 36.62
C ASN A 97 -17.85 -13.88 35.41
N VAL A 98 -17.97 -12.55 35.57
CA VAL A 98 -17.62 -11.58 34.52
C VAL A 98 -16.12 -11.66 34.19
N LEU A 99 -15.26 -11.65 35.21
CA LEU A 99 -13.80 -11.73 35.01
C LEU A 99 -13.37 -13.04 34.35
N LEU A 100 -14.01 -14.16 34.70
CA LEU A 100 -13.79 -15.46 34.04
C LEU A 100 -14.21 -15.42 32.56
N ALA A 101 -15.32 -14.76 32.24
CA ALA A 101 -15.75 -14.59 30.85
C ALA A 101 -14.76 -13.73 30.05
N ILE A 102 -14.22 -12.65 30.64
CA ILE A 102 -13.17 -11.82 30.05
C ILE A 102 -11.90 -12.65 29.82
N SER A 103 -11.42 -13.36 30.84
CA SER A 103 -10.24 -14.24 30.74
C SER A 103 -10.43 -15.31 29.65
N LYS A 104 -11.62 -15.89 29.53
CA LYS A 104 -11.95 -16.84 28.46
C LYS A 104 -11.86 -16.18 27.07
N LYS A 105 -12.50 -15.02 26.87
CA LYS A 105 -12.46 -14.29 25.59
C LYS A 105 -11.04 -13.86 25.22
N ALA A 106 -10.26 -13.41 26.20
CA ALA A 106 -8.85 -13.09 26.03
C ALA A 106 -8.06 -14.28 25.44
N ARG A 107 -8.28 -15.49 25.98
CA ARG A 107 -7.64 -16.70 25.46
C ARG A 107 -8.12 -17.07 24.06
N GLU A 108 -9.40 -16.86 23.75
CA GLU A 108 -9.96 -17.10 22.41
C GLU A 108 -9.31 -16.21 21.34
N VAL A 109 -8.92 -14.99 21.69
CA VAL A 109 -8.16 -14.10 20.79
C VAL A 109 -6.64 -14.34 20.85
N GLY A 110 -6.16 -15.33 21.59
CA GLY A 110 -4.74 -15.69 21.69
C GLY A 110 -3.93 -14.90 22.73
N PHE A 111 -4.59 -14.10 23.58
CA PHE A 111 -3.96 -13.35 24.67
C PHE A 111 -4.08 -14.11 26.00
N GLN A 112 -2.96 -14.49 26.61
CA GLN A 112 -2.93 -15.11 27.92
C GLN A 112 -2.50 -14.09 28.98
N SER A 113 -3.47 -13.58 29.77
CA SER A 113 -3.16 -12.66 30.86
C SER A 113 -2.96 -13.41 32.17
N ALA A 114 -1.69 -13.61 32.53
CA ALA A 114 -1.32 -14.07 33.87
C ALA A 114 -1.84 -13.12 34.97
N GLU A 115 -2.02 -11.84 34.67
CA GLU A 115 -2.54 -10.84 35.62
C GLU A 115 -4.01 -11.09 35.99
N LEU A 116 -4.87 -11.44 35.02
CA LEU A 116 -6.28 -11.74 35.29
C LEU A 116 -6.43 -13.00 36.14
N ASP A 117 -5.67 -14.05 35.81
CA ASP A 117 -5.67 -15.30 36.57
C ASP A 117 -5.08 -15.10 37.98
N GLY A 118 -4.05 -14.27 38.11
CA GLY A 118 -3.46 -13.85 39.38
C GLY A 118 -4.46 -13.10 40.28
N ALA A 119 -5.24 -12.17 39.71
CA ALA A 119 -6.28 -11.45 40.45
C ALA A 119 -7.39 -12.38 40.96
N ILE A 120 -7.78 -13.39 40.20
CA ILE A 120 -8.74 -14.42 40.63
C ILE A 120 -8.17 -15.24 41.80
N ALA A 121 -6.90 -15.67 41.69
CA ALA A 121 -6.24 -16.44 42.74
C ALA A 121 -6.13 -15.62 44.04
N GLU A 122 -5.77 -14.35 43.92
CA GLU A 122 -5.63 -13.41 45.03
C GLU A 122 -6.96 -13.11 45.71
N ALA A 123 -8.03 -12.86 44.95
CA ALA A 123 -9.37 -12.68 45.50
C ALA A 123 -9.84 -13.92 46.28
N ARG A 124 -9.53 -15.14 45.79
CA ARG A 124 -9.82 -16.40 46.50
C ARG A 124 -8.97 -16.58 47.76
N ARG A 125 -7.74 -16.06 47.78
CA ARG A 125 -6.87 -16.08 48.97
C ARG A 125 -7.44 -15.15 50.04
N VAL A 126 -7.69 -13.89 49.70
CA VAL A 126 -8.24 -12.87 50.61
C VAL A 126 -9.59 -13.29 51.18
N ALA A 127 -10.49 -13.85 50.35
CA ALA A 127 -11.78 -14.35 50.83
C ALA A 127 -11.62 -15.42 51.92
N ARG A 128 -10.62 -16.30 51.80
CA ARG A 128 -10.34 -17.41 52.74
C ARG A 128 -9.59 -16.97 53.99
N GLU A 129 -8.68 -16.00 53.87
CA GLU A 129 -7.97 -15.43 55.03
C GLU A 129 -8.93 -14.73 55.98
N GLY A 130 -10.02 -14.18 55.43
CA GLY A 130 -11.08 -13.59 56.22
C GLY A 130 -10.70 -12.22 56.80
N THR A 131 -11.60 -11.70 57.61
CA THR A 131 -11.45 -10.44 58.34
C THR A 131 -12.22 -10.55 59.66
N VAL A 132 -12.00 -9.61 60.57
CA VAL A 132 -12.73 -9.57 61.84
C VAL A 132 -13.75 -8.43 61.79
N GLU A 133 -15.03 -8.77 61.95
CA GLU A 133 -16.13 -7.81 62.01
C GLU A 133 -16.89 -7.99 63.33
N ASN A 134 -16.97 -6.92 64.12
CA ASN A 134 -17.62 -6.92 65.44
C ASN A 134 -17.07 -8.01 66.39
N GLY A 135 -15.80 -8.39 66.27
CA GLY A 135 -15.16 -9.43 67.09
C GLY A 135 -15.37 -10.87 66.60
N VAL A 136 -15.97 -11.08 65.42
CA VAL A 136 -16.15 -12.40 64.82
C VAL A 136 -15.31 -12.48 63.55
N SER A 137 -14.54 -13.56 63.40
CA SER A 137 -13.82 -13.86 62.16
C SER A 137 -14.80 -14.30 61.09
N ILE A 138 -14.78 -13.66 59.92
CA ILE A 138 -15.68 -13.91 58.79
C ILE A 138 -14.90 -13.94 57.47
N PRO A 139 -15.40 -14.59 56.40
CA PRO A 139 -14.81 -14.49 55.08
C PRO A 139 -14.81 -13.04 54.55
N ASN A 140 -13.72 -12.63 53.90
CA ASN A 140 -13.57 -11.25 53.41
C ASN A 140 -14.04 -11.11 51.96
N TYR A 141 -15.33 -11.33 51.74
CA TYR A 141 -15.94 -11.21 50.41
C TYR A 141 -15.97 -9.78 49.88
N LEU A 142 -15.95 -8.77 50.76
CA LEU A 142 -15.91 -7.36 50.35
C LEU A 142 -14.58 -7.00 49.68
N GLN A 143 -13.45 -7.31 50.31
CA GLN A 143 -12.14 -7.04 49.71
C GLN A 143 -11.89 -7.90 48.48
N ALA A 144 -12.31 -9.17 48.51
CA ALA A 144 -12.26 -10.04 47.33
C ALA A 144 -13.06 -9.44 46.15
N ARG A 145 -14.26 -8.91 46.40
CA ARG A 145 -15.05 -8.21 45.39
C ARG A 145 -14.32 -6.98 44.84
N THR A 146 -13.76 -6.13 45.69
CA THR A 146 -13.03 -4.92 45.24
C THR A 146 -11.84 -5.29 44.33
N LEU A 147 -11.09 -6.34 44.66
CA LEU A 147 -10.00 -6.85 43.82
C LEU A 147 -10.52 -7.32 42.46
N LEU A 148 -11.62 -8.08 42.45
CA LEU A 148 -12.25 -8.57 41.23
C LEU A 148 -12.81 -7.42 40.38
N GLU A 149 -13.42 -6.40 40.98
CA GLU A 149 -13.96 -5.23 40.27
C GLU A 149 -12.82 -4.43 39.59
N SER A 150 -11.74 -4.17 40.33
CA SER A 150 -10.54 -3.52 39.77
C SER A 150 -9.94 -4.31 38.61
N ALA A 151 -9.85 -5.64 38.75
CA ALA A 151 -9.36 -6.51 37.69
C ALA A 151 -10.31 -6.58 36.49
N THR A 152 -11.62 -6.50 36.71
CA THR A 152 -12.64 -6.50 35.65
C THR A 152 -12.55 -5.25 34.79
N THR A 153 -12.40 -4.06 35.40
CA THR A 153 -12.22 -2.81 34.66
C THR A 153 -10.97 -2.88 33.79
N ARG A 154 -9.82 -3.24 34.37
CA ARG A 154 -8.56 -3.38 33.63
C ARG A 154 -8.62 -4.46 32.55
N GLY A 155 -9.23 -5.60 32.87
CA GLY A 155 -9.38 -6.71 31.93
C GLY A 155 -10.26 -6.37 30.73
N THR A 156 -11.28 -5.54 30.91
CA THR A 156 -12.13 -5.07 29.81
C THR A 156 -11.35 -4.19 28.84
N ASP A 157 -10.57 -3.24 29.35
CA ASP A 157 -9.72 -2.38 28.52
C ASP A 157 -8.62 -3.17 27.81
N LEU A 158 -7.99 -4.11 28.52
CA LEU A 158 -6.99 -5.01 27.95
C LEU A 158 -7.57 -5.90 26.85
N LEU A 159 -8.75 -6.49 27.06
CA LEU A 159 -9.42 -7.30 26.05
C LEU A 159 -9.70 -6.49 24.78
N LYS A 160 -10.24 -5.28 24.93
CA LYS A 160 -10.52 -4.40 23.79
C LYS A 160 -9.24 -4.07 23.00
N ARG A 161 -8.13 -3.83 23.69
CA ARG A 161 -6.82 -3.62 23.03
C ARG A 161 -6.34 -4.89 22.34
N ALA A 162 -6.42 -6.04 23.00
CA ALA A 162 -6.03 -7.32 22.44
C ALA A 162 -6.84 -7.68 21.18
N GLU A 163 -8.14 -7.42 21.16
CA GLU A 163 -8.99 -7.57 19.96
C GLU A 163 -8.52 -6.65 18.82
N GLY A 164 -8.15 -5.41 19.12
CA GLY A 164 -7.56 -4.49 18.14
C GLY A 164 -6.27 -5.04 17.54
N VAL A 165 -5.35 -5.54 18.38
CA VAL A 165 -4.09 -6.14 17.95
C VAL A 165 -4.31 -7.42 17.16
N ALA A 166 -5.29 -8.25 17.54
CA ALA A 166 -5.67 -9.45 16.80
C ALA A 166 -6.09 -9.11 15.37
N ASN A 167 -6.87 -8.04 15.18
CA ASN A 167 -7.28 -7.55 13.87
C ASN A 167 -6.10 -7.05 13.04
N GLU A 168 -5.11 -6.41 13.67
CA GLU A 168 -3.88 -5.97 12.97
C GLU A 168 -3.05 -7.18 12.51
N ILE A 169 -2.90 -8.21 13.35
CA ILE A 169 -2.26 -9.48 12.98
C ILE A 169 -2.99 -10.14 11.81
N PHE A 170 -4.32 -10.20 11.86
CA PHE A 170 -5.13 -10.73 10.77
C PHE A 170 -4.96 -9.92 9.47
N THR A 171 -4.93 -8.58 9.57
CA THR A 171 -4.70 -7.70 8.42
C THR A 171 -3.31 -7.91 7.80
N ALA A 172 -2.30 -8.15 8.63
CA ALA A 172 -0.95 -8.47 8.19
C ALA A 172 -0.88 -9.82 7.47
N ASP A 173 -1.60 -10.82 7.97
CA ASP A 173 -1.73 -12.14 7.34
C ASP A 173 -2.36 -12.02 5.94
N LEU A 174 -3.51 -11.33 5.83
CA LEU A 174 -4.16 -11.06 4.55
C LEU A 174 -3.28 -10.28 3.57
N ALA A 175 -2.48 -9.31 4.06
CA ALA A 175 -1.58 -8.54 3.21
C ALA A 175 -0.43 -9.42 2.66
N LEU A 176 0.09 -10.35 3.47
CA LEU A 176 1.11 -11.30 3.04
C LEU A 176 0.54 -12.35 2.07
N ASP A 177 -0.69 -12.81 2.28
CA ASP A 177 -1.37 -13.70 1.35
C ASP A 177 -1.65 -13.01 0.01
N ALA A 178 -2.13 -11.76 0.02
CA ALA A 178 -2.29 -10.97 -1.21
C ALA A 178 -0.96 -10.79 -1.97
N LEU A 179 0.15 -10.60 -1.25
CA LEU A 179 1.49 -10.53 -1.86
C LEU A 179 1.92 -11.88 -2.44
N LYS A 180 1.62 -12.98 -1.75
CA LYS A 180 1.88 -14.35 -2.22
C LYS A 180 1.11 -14.66 -3.50
N ASP A 181 -0.18 -14.31 -3.55
CA ASP A 181 -1.04 -14.56 -4.70
C ASP A 181 -0.64 -13.75 -5.93
N ALA A 182 0.06 -12.62 -5.74
CA ALA A 182 0.61 -11.83 -6.84
C ALA A 182 1.73 -12.57 -7.62
N ASN A 183 2.27 -13.67 -7.09
CA ASN A 183 3.44 -14.36 -7.62
C ASN A 183 3.19 -15.15 -8.92
N GLY A 184 2.83 -14.45 -10.01
CA GLY A 184 2.67 -15.05 -11.34
C GLY A 184 3.94 -15.10 -12.20
N HIS A 185 4.98 -14.33 -11.87
CA HIS A 185 6.17 -14.17 -12.72
C HIS A 185 7.48 -14.53 -12.02
N SER A 186 7.42 -15.00 -10.76
CA SER A 186 8.58 -15.43 -9.98
C SER A 186 8.54 -16.91 -9.66
N ASP A 187 9.70 -17.52 -9.49
CA ASP A 187 9.81 -18.88 -8.98
C ASP A 187 9.28 -18.91 -7.54
N HIS A 188 8.39 -19.87 -7.25
CA HIS A 188 7.68 -19.94 -5.98
C HIS A 188 8.64 -19.97 -4.77
N GLU A 189 9.67 -20.81 -4.83
CA GLU A 189 10.64 -20.95 -3.74
C GLU A 189 11.49 -19.68 -3.52
N GLU A 190 11.90 -19.00 -4.60
CA GLU A 190 12.66 -17.76 -4.51
C GLU A 190 11.80 -16.62 -3.94
N PHE A 191 10.54 -16.52 -4.37
CA PHE A 191 9.61 -15.52 -3.86
C PHE A 191 9.31 -15.73 -2.37
N GLU A 192 9.06 -16.98 -1.97
CA GLU A 192 8.85 -17.35 -0.58
C GLU A 192 10.05 -16.96 0.30
N ARG A 193 11.27 -17.25 -0.16
CA ARG A 193 12.50 -16.99 0.58
C ARG A 193 12.90 -15.51 0.63
N LEU A 194 12.83 -14.79 -0.48
CA LEU A 194 13.40 -13.44 -0.60
C LEU A 194 12.37 -12.35 -0.34
N VAL A 195 11.09 -12.59 -0.63
CA VAL A 195 10.03 -11.58 -0.53
C VAL A 195 9.19 -11.78 0.72
N LEU A 196 8.69 -13.00 0.97
CA LEU A 196 7.74 -13.25 2.06
C LEU A 196 8.40 -13.52 3.42
N ALA A 197 9.62 -14.07 3.45
CA ALA A 197 10.26 -14.52 4.68
C ALA A 197 10.36 -13.43 5.76
N GLY A 198 10.74 -12.19 5.38
CA GLY A 198 10.86 -11.08 6.32
C GLY A 198 9.51 -10.68 6.94
N GLY A 199 8.47 -10.58 6.12
CA GLY A 199 7.11 -10.27 6.59
C GLY A 199 6.53 -11.37 7.47
N ARG A 200 6.74 -12.64 7.12
CA ARG A 200 6.31 -13.79 7.94
C ARG A 200 7.04 -13.86 9.27
N ALA A 201 8.34 -13.58 9.29
CA ALA A 201 9.10 -13.53 10.55
C ALA A 201 8.56 -12.44 11.48
N LEU A 202 8.20 -11.27 10.95
CA LEU A 202 7.56 -10.20 11.73
C LEU A 202 6.18 -10.61 12.24
N LEU A 203 5.36 -11.26 11.40
CA LEU A 203 4.03 -11.74 11.79
C LEU A 203 4.10 -12.81 12.88
N GLU A 204 5.00 -13.78 12.75
CA GLU A 204 5.22 -14.80 13.79
C GLU A 204 5.78 -14.19 15.08
N GLY A 205 6.64 -13.17 14.97
CA GLY A 205 7.07 -12.36 16.11
C GLY A 205 5.90 -11.67 16.81
N ALA A 206 4.98 -11.07 16.04
CA ALA A 206 3.79 -10.40 16.56
C ALA A 206 2.85 -11.38 17.28
N LYS A 207 2.59 -12.56 16.70
CA LYS A 207 1.79 -13.61 17.33
C LYS A 207 2.39 -14.08 18.66
N LYS A 208 3.72 -14.24 18.73
CA LYS A 208 4.43 -14.60 19.97
C LYS A 208 4.32 -13.49 21.02
N ALA A 209 4.53 -12.23 20.63
CA ALA A 209 4.40 -11.08 21.52
C ALA A 209 2.97 -10.97 22.09
N MET A 210 1.95 -11.20 21.25
CA MET A 210 0.55 -11.23 21.67
C MET A 210 0.29 -12.34 22.69
N ALA A 211 0.83 -13.54 22.46
CA ALA A 211 0.69 -14.67 23.37
C ALA A 211 1.37 -14.41 24.73
N SER A 212 2.50 -13.70 24.75
CA SER A 212 3.18 -13.29 26.00
C SER A 212 2.57 -12.04 26.66
N GLY A 213 1.60 -11.41 26.02
CA GLY A 213 0.89 -10.24 26.51
C GLY A 213 1.54 -8.88 26.21
N ASP A 214 2.58 -8.85 25.38
CA ASP A 214 3.19 -7.63 24.88
C ASP A 214 2.41 -7.12 23.65
N LEU A 215 1.30 -6.45 23.94
CA LEU A 215 0.37 -5.95 22.92
C LEU A 215 1.01 -4.85 22.04
N GLU A 216 1.92 -4.05 22.59
CA GLU A 216 2.57 -2.96 21.86
C GLU A 216 3.57 -3.51 20.82
N ALA A 217 4.40 -4.48 21.21
CA ALA A 217 5.31 -5.14 20.28
C ALA A 217 4.54 -5.94 19.22
N ALA A 218 3.43 -6.59 19.61
CA ALA A 218 2.56 -7.31 18.69
C ALA A 218 1.94 -6.39 17.64
N GLU A 219 1.35 -5.26 18.06
CA GLU A 219 0.77 -4.25 17.16
C GLU A 219 1.82 -3.69 16.20
N THR A 220 2.99 -3.32 16.72
CA THR A 220 4.09 -2.77 15.92
C THR A 220 4.61 -3.77 14.91
N GLY A 221 4.79 -5.04 15.31
CA GLY A 221 5.22 -6.12 14.43
C GLY A 221 4.22 -6.40 13.31
N ALA A 222 2.94 -6.49 13.65
CA ALA A 222 1.86 -6.72 12.69
C ALA A 222 1.75 -5.57 11.67
N ARG A 223 1.75 -4.31 12.12
CA ARG A 223 1.71 -3.15 11.22
C ARG A 223 2.90 -3.10 10.27
N ARG A 224 4.12 -3.33 10.78
CA ARG A 224 5.32 -3.38 9.93
C ARG A 224 5.25 -4.50 8.89
N ALA A 225 4.74 -5.68 9.27
CA ALA A 225 4.53 -6.77 8.32
C ALA A 225 3.51 -6.38 7.24
N ALA A 226 2.36 -5.80 7.62
CA ALA A 226 1.32 -5.38 6.69
C ALA A 226 1.79 -4.27 5.74
N GLU A 227 2.44 -3.23 6.25
CA GLU A 227 2.97 -2.12 5.46
C GLU A 227 4.08 -2.58 4.52
N GLY A 228 5.00 -3.43 5.01
CA GLY A 228 6.04 -4.03 4.20
C GLY A 228 5.47 -4.87 3.06
N ALA A 229 4.46 -5.71 3.35
CA ALA A 229 3.78 -6.52 2.34
C ALA A 229 3.09 -5.64 1.28
N LYS A 230 2.31 -4.62 1.70
CA LYS A 230 1.63 -3.68 0.79
C LYS A 230 2.61 -2.92 -0.09
N LYS A 231 3.70 -2.41 0.49
CA LYS A 231 4.75 -1.69 -0.26
C LYS A 231 5.41 -2.59 -1.29
N THR A 232 5.70 -3.82 -0.93
CA THR A 232 6.32 -4.80 -1.84
C THR A 232 5.35 -5.23 -2.94
N LEU A 233 4.07 -5.41 -2.62
CA LEU A 233 3.03 -5.68 -3.59
C LEU A 233 2.89 -4.56 -4.63
N ALA A 234 2.88 -3.30 -4.19
CA ALA A 234 2.86 -2.14 -5.09
C ALA A 234 4.09 -2.11 -6.00
N ALA A 235 5.29 -2.33 -5.45
CA ALA A 235 6.52 -2.39 -6.23
C ALA A 235 6.52 -3.54 -7.26
N TYR A 236 5.94 -4.68 -6.90
CA TYR A 236 5.77 -5.81 -7.82
C TYR A 236 4.78 -5.47 -8.93
N GLN A 237 3.62 -4.89 -8.60
CA GLN A 237 2.62 -4.47 -9.59
C GLN A 237 3.18 -3.44 -10.57
N ASP A 238 3.96 -2.47 -10.08
CA ASP A 238 4.69 -1.51 -10.92
C ASP A 238 5.64 -2.21 -11.91
N ALA A 239 6.42 -3.19 -11.43
CA ALA A 239 7.34 -3.94 -12.27
C ALA A 239 6.60 -4.76 -13.35
N ILE A 240 5.46 -5.36 -13.01
CA ILE A 240 4.59 -6.06 -13.98
C ILE A 240 3.95 -5.09 -14.98
N GLY A 241 3.57 -3.89 -14.54
CA GLY A 241 3.10 -2.82 -15.43
C GLY A 241 4.18 -2.46 -16.46
N ALA A 242 5.40 -2.17 -15.98
CA ALA A 242 6.54 -1.89 -16.84
C ALA A 242 6.85 -3.03 -17.82
N LEU A 243 6.72 -4.29 -17.38
CA LEU A 243 6.88 -5.46 -18.24
C LEU A 243 5.91 -5.41 -19.42
N LYS A 244 4.61 -5.23 -19.15
CA LYS A 244 3.57 -5.18 -20.18
C LYS A 244 3.77 -4.01 -21.15
N ASP A 245 4.16 -2.84 -20.64
CA ASP A 245 4.40 -1.66 -21.46
C ASP A 245 5.59 -1.85 -22.41
N VAL A 246 6.67 -2.47 -21.94
CA VAL A 246 7.84 -2.82 -22.76
C VAL A 246 7.48 -3.88 -23.80
N GLU A 247 6.78 -4.95 -23.41
CA GLU A 247 6.35 -6.01 -24.34
C GLU A 247 5.50 -5.44 -25.47
N LYS A 248 4.55 -4.54 -25.14
CA LYS A 248 3.74 -3.83 -26.13
C LYS A 248 4.60 -2.96 -27.05
N SER A 249 5.51 -2.16 -26.49
CA SER A 249 6.37 -1.26 -27.27
C SER A 249 7.26 -2.03 -28.24
N ILE A 250 7.84 -3.15 -27.80
CA ILE A 250 8.64 -4.03 -28.66
C ILE A 250 7.77 -4.70 -29.72
N ALA A 251 6.54 -5.13 -29.39
CA ALA A 251 5.62 -5.70 -30.37
C ALA A 251 5.23 -4.69 -31.46
N GLU A 252 5.01 -3.43 -31.12
CA GLU A 252 4.72 -2.34 -32.07
C GLU A 252 5.91 -2.07 -33.01
N LEU A 253 7.14 -2.08 -32.48
CA LEU A 253 8.35 -1.97 -33.28
C LEU A 253 8.48 -3.16 -34.25
N ARG A 254 8.28 -4.39 -33.77
CA ARG A 254 8.30 -5.58 -34.63
C ARG A 254 7.23 -5.55 -35.72
N ALA A 255 6.02 -5.09 -35.40
CA ALA A 255 4.94 -4.92 -36.39
C ALA A 255 5.31 -3.89 -37.47
N SER A 256 6.15 -2.92 -37.12
CA SER A 256 6.73 -1.93 -38.04
C SER A 256 8.02 -2.44 -38.73
N THR A 257 8.35 -3.73 -38.60
CA THR A 257 9.59 -4.37 -39.10
C THR A 257 10.89 -3.81 -38.50
N VAL A 258 10.80 -3.09 -37.38
CA VAL A 258 11.93 -2.51 -36.66
C VAL A 258 12.50 -3.54 -35.68
N GLN A 259 13.80 -3.79 -35.77
CA GLN A 259 14.52 -4.63 -34.80
C GLN A 259 14.91 -3.81 -33.57
N ALA A 260 14.59 -4.31 -32.37
CA ALA A 260 14.86 -3.65 -31.11
C ALA A 260 15.76 -4.50 -30.19
N ALA A 261 16.83 -5.10 -30.75
CA ALA A 261 17.66 -6.10 -30.07
C ALA A 261 18.21 -5.63 -28.71
N GLY A 262 18.53 -4.34 -28.56
CA GLY A 262 18.95 -3.77 -27.26
C GLY A 262 17.85 -3.79 -26.21
N ALA A 263 16.64 -3.34 -26.58
CA ALA A 263 15.47 -3.36 -25.71
C ALA A 263 15.03 -4.81 -25.38
N GLU A 264 15.11 -5.72 -26.35
CA GLU A 264 14.78 -7.15 -26.18
C GLU A 264 15.69 -7.83 -25.15
N ARG A 265 17.02 -7.60 -25.21
CA ARG A 265 17.95 -8.12 -24.20
C ARG A 265 17.66 -7.60 -22.79
N LEU A 266 17.28 -6.33 -22.67
CA LEU A 266 16.92 -5.73 -21.38
C LEU A 266 15.58 -6.27 -20.86
N LEU A 267 14.61 -6.51 -21.75
CA LEU A 267 13.36 -7.19 -21.42
C LEU A 267 13.63 -8.61 -20.88
N GLU A 268 14.44 -9.41 -21.57
CA GLU A 268 14.83 -10.74 -21.11
C GLU A 268 15.52 -10.69 -19.74
N GLN A 269 16.43 -9.73 -19.54
CA GLN A 269 17.08 -9.51 -18.26
C GLN A 269 16.08 -9.17 -17.15
N GLY A 270 15.11 -8.30 -17.43
CA GLY A 270 14.01 -7.95 -16.51
C GLY A 270 13.17 -9.18 -16.14
N GLN A 271 12.81 -10.02 -17.11
CA GLN A 271 12.09 -11.28 -16.87
C GLN A 271 12.91 -12.28 -16.05
N ILE A 272 14.23 -12.35 -16.23
CA ILE A 272 15.12 -13.17 -15.38
C ILE A 272 15.13 -12.66 -13.94
N PHE A 273 15.18 -11.34 -13.73
CA PHE A 273 15.12 -10.77 -12.38
C PHE A 273 13.77 -10.98 -11.71
N LEU A 274 12.65 -10.86 -12.45
CA LEU A 274 11.32 -11.22 -11.93
C LEU A 274 11.27 -12.69 -11.50
N ARG A 275 11.76 -13.62 -12.34
CA ARG A 275 11.85 -15.03 -11.99
C ARG A 275 12.57 -15.28 -10.66
N ARG A 276 13.67 -14.55 -10.45
CA ARG A 276 14.47 -14.62 -9.21
C ARG A 276 13.95 -13.74 -8.06
N ALA A 277 12.71 -13.24 -8.16
CA ALA A 277 12.08 -12.37 -7.18
C ALA A 277 12.86 -11.08 -6.84
N LYS A 278 13.72 -10.61 -7.76
CA LYS A 278 14.51 -9.37 -7.66
C LYS A 278 13.72 -8.19 -8.22
N ILE A 279 12.68 -7.78 -7.50
CA ILE A 279 11.64 -6.85 -7.98
C ILE A 279 12.23 -5.49 -8.39
N ALA A 280 13.14 -4.93 -7.59
CA ALA A 280 13.73 -3.62 -7.86
C ALA A 280 14.64 -3.65 -9.10
N GLU A 281 15.49 -4.67 -9.21
CA GLU A 281 16.38 -4.86 -10.35
C GLU A 281 15.60 -5.17 -11.63
N ALA A 282 14.51 -5.93 -11.51
CA ALA A 282 13.59 -6.16 -12.62
C ALA A 282 12.99 -4.86 -13.13
N LYS A 283 12.40 -4.04 -12.23
CA LYS A 283 11.81 -2.74 -12.60
C LYS A 283 12.83 -1.85 -13.30
N ALA A 284 14.04 -1.73 -12.76
CA ALA A 284 15.10 -0.92 -13.35
C ALA A 284 15.54 -1.42 -14.75
N ALA A 285 15.61 -2.74 -14.97
CA ALA A 285 15.92 -3.31 -16.28
C ALA A 285 14.80 -3.03 -17.30
N LEU A 286 13.54 -3.18 -16.87
CA LEU A 286 12.37 -2.92 -17.71
C LEU A 286 12.22 -1.43 -18.06
N GLU A 287 12.46 -0.52 -17.13
CA GLU A 287 12.46 0.93 -17.41
C GLU A 287 13.54 1.31 -18.44
N ARG A 288 14.74 0.70 -18.36
CA ARG A 288 15.77 0.89 -19.38
C ARG A 288 15.35 0.30 -20.73
N ALA A 289 14.69 -0.86 -20.74
CA ALA A 289 14.14 -1.44 -21.97
C ALA A 289 13.11 -0.52 -22.61
N ALA A 290 12.24 0.11 -21.81
CA ALA A 290 11.24 1.06 -22.28
C ALA A 290 11.89 2.31 -22.90
N GLN A 291 12.89 2.88 -22.23
CA GLN A 291 13.65 4.03 -22.73
C GLN A 291 14.35 3.71 -24.06
N GLU A 292 14.96 2.53 -24.16
CA GLU A 292 15.63 2.07 -25.38
C GLU A 292 14.64 1.86 -26.52
N ALA A 293 13.50 1.19 -26.27
CA ALA A 293 12.44 1.01 -27.27
C ALA A 293 11.86 2.36 -27.74
N GLN A 294 11.67 3.31 -26.81
CA GLN A 294 11.19 4.65 -27.14
C GLN A 294 12.20 5.41 -28.00
N ARG A 295 13.49 5.36 -27.67
CA ARG A 295 14.56 5.97 -28.46
C ARG A 295 14.55 5.42 -29.90
N ILE A 296 14.54 4.10 -30.04
CA ILE A 296 14.47 3.41 -31.34
C ILE A 296 13.23 3.85 -32.13
N SER A 297 12.07 3.95 -31.47
CA SER A 297 10.84 4.42 -32.13
C SER A 297 10.96 5.86 -32.62
N ILE A 298 11.61 6.75 -31.87
CA ILE A 298 11.79 8.15 -32.27
C ILE A 298 12.73 8.24 -33.46
N ASP A 299 13.88 7.55 -33.39
CA ASP A 299 14.89 7.55 -34.46
C ASP A 299 14.33 6.95 -35.75
N PHE A 300 13.59 5.83 -35.64
CA PHE A 300 12.91 5.22 -36.79
C PHE A 300 11.89 6.17 -37.44
N ARG A 301 11.02 6.81 -36.65
CA ARG A 301 10.02 7.75 -37.19
C ARG A 301 10.68 8.95 -37.85
N ARG A 302 11.74 9.50 -37.24
CA ARG A 302 12.53 10.60 -37.80
C ARG A 302 13.17 10.20 -39.12
N ALA A 303 13.93 9.11 -39.15
CA ALA A 303 14.62 8.63 -40.35
C ALA A 303 13.63 8.30 -41.48
N THR A 304 12.50 7.65 -41.16
CA THR A 304 11.45 7.33 -42.14
C THR A 304 10.88 8.60 -42.77
N LYS A 305 10.57 9.61 -41.95
CA LYS A 305 10.08 10.90 -42.44
C LYS A 305 11.12 11.61 -43.30
N GLU A 306 12.38 11.65 -42.86
CA GLU A 306 13.45 12.34 -43.58
C GLU A 306 13.74 11.71 -44.95
N VAL A 307 13.74 10.37 -45.02
CA VAL A 307 13.90 9.60 -46.26
C VAL A 307 12.70 9.83 -47.19
N ALA A 308 11.47 9.80 -46.67
CA ALA A 308 10.27 10.04 -47.47
C ALA A 308 10.23 11.47 -48.05
N GLU A 309 10.64 12.47 -47.27
CA GLU A 309 10.79 13.85 -47.73
C GLU A 309 11.87 13.98 -48.81
N ALA A 310 13.05 13.37 -48.60
CA ALA A 310 14.13 13.38 -49.58
C ALA A 310 13.71 12.69 -50.89
N GLU A 311 13.03 11.55 -50.80
CA GLU A 311 12.45 10.85 -51.95
C GLU A 311 11.45 11.72 -52.71
N THR A 312 10.54 12.39 -51.98
CA THR A 312 9.54 13.27 -52.59
C THR A 312 10.21 14.45 -53.31
N SER A 313 11.26 15.05 -52.70
CA SER A 313 12.03 16.13 -53.33
C SER A 313 12.77 15.66 -54.59
N VAL A 314 13.41 14.48 -54.55
CA VAL A 314 14.06 13.89 -55.72
C VAL A 314 13.04 13.60 -56.82
N ALA A 315 11.89 13.02 -56.49
CA ALA A 315 10.84 12.70 -57.46
C ALA A 315 10.22 13.97 -58.09
N ALA A 316 9.99 15.02 -57.29
CA ALA A 316 9.45 16.28 -57.79
C ALA A 316 10.42 16.96 -58.79
N LEU A 317 11.72 16.96 -58.49
CA LEU A 317 12.73 17.51 -59.39
C LEU A 317 12.89 16.65 -60.66
N ALA A 318 12.84 15.32 -60.53
CA ALA A 318 12.87 14.43 -61.68
C ALA A 318 11.68 14.67 -62.63
N ARG A 319 10.46 14.88 -62.10
CA ARG A 319 9.28 15.23 -62.92
C ARG A 319 9.41 16.57 -63.63
N ALA A 320 10.14 17.51 -63.04
CA ALA A 320 10.45 18.80 -63.64
C ALA A 320 11.61 18.73 -64.65
N GLY A 321 12.11 17.54 -64.99
CA GLY A 321 13.22 17.33 -65.94
C GLY A 321 14.61 17.39 -65.30
N PHE A 322 14.70 17.56 -63.97
CA PHE A 322 15.96 17.77 -63.26
C PHE A 322 16.39 16.53 -62.48
N VAL A 323 17.14 15.64 -63.14
CA VAL A 323 17.67 14.43 -62.51
C VAL A 323 19.00 14.74 -61.83
N SER A 324 19.12 14.38 -60.55
CA SER A 324 20.39 14.38 -59.81
C SER A 324 20.72 12.93 -59.43
N GLU A 325 21.67 12.33 -60.16
CA GLU A 325 22.08 10.93 -59.94
C GLU A 325 22.63 10.71 -58.52
N ASP A 326 23.42 11.66 -58.03
CA ASP A 326 23.95 11.62 -56.66
C ASP A 326 22.82 11.60 -55.63
N ALA A 327 21.81 12.48 -55.78
CA ALA A 327 20.68 12.52 -54.86
C ALA A 327 19.84 11.24 -54.91
N GLN A 328 19.64 10.65 -56.10
CA GLN A 328 18.96 9.36 -56.25
C GLN A 328 19.72 8.24 -55.55
N ARG A 329 21.04 8.19 -55.73
CA ARG A 329 21.91 7.22 -55.07
C ARG A 329 21.84 7.36 -53.55
N PHE A 330 21.95 8.58 -53.02
CA PHE A 330 21.84 8.83 -51.58
C PHE A 330 20.47 8.41 -51.02
N VAL A 331 19.36 8.66 -51.73
CA VAL A 331 18.03 8.19 -51.30
C VAL A 331 17.94 6.66 -51.30
N GLN A 332 18.49 5.99 -52.32
CA GLN A 332 18.51 4.51 -52.34
C GLN A 332 19.36 3.94 -51.19
N ASP A 333 20.52 4.53 -50.94
CA ASP A 333 21.39 4.15 -49.83
C ASP A 333 20.71 4.40 -48.47
N ALA A 334 19.97 5.52 -48.34
CA ALA A 334 19.21 5.85 -47.14
C ALA A 334 18.07 4.85 -46.89
N LYS A 335 17.35 4.43 -47.93
CA LYS A 335 16.32 3.38 -47.85
C LYS A 335 16.89 2.04 -47.41
N ARG A 336 18.05 1.67 -47.95
CA ARG A 336 18.77 0.45 -47.53
C ARG A 336 19.19 0.55 -46.06
N ALA A 337 19.77 1.67 -45.65
CA ALA A 337 20.14 1.90 -44.26
C ALA A 337 18.92 1.84 -43.31
N LEU A 338 17.77 2.37 -43.72
CA LEU A 338 16.50 2.24 -42.99
C LEU A 338 16.07 0.78 -42.82
N GLY A 339 16.12 -0.02 -43.90
CA GLY A 339 15.78 -1.45 -43.86
C GLY A 339 16.74 -2.29 -43.02
N GLU A 340 17.98 -1.85 -42.85
CA GLU A 340 18.99 -2.46 -41.99
C GLU A 340 18.96 -1.95 -40.54
N GLY A 341 18.04 -1.04 -40.20
CA GLY A 341 17.92 -0.46 -38.85
C GLY A 341 18.99 0.57 -38.49
N ARG A 342 19.74 1.07 -39.47
CA ARG A 342 20.81 2.08 -39.28
C ARG A 342 20.24 3.49 -39.43
N TYR A 343 19.41 3.91 -38.47
CA TYR A 343 18.61 5.14 -38.56
C TYR A 343 19.44 6.42 -38.63
N ASP A 344 20.55 6.50 -37.90
CA ASP A 344 21.45 7.66 -37.97
C ASP A 344 22.07 7.80 -39.35
N ILE A 345 22.52 6.69 -39.94
CA ILE A 345 23.08 6.67 -41.30
C ILE A 345 22.01 7.03 -42.33
N ALA A 346 20.78 6.53 -42.16
CA ALA A 346 19.67 6.88 -43.05
C ALA A 346 19.34 8.39 -43.00
N ALA A 347 19.40 9.01 -41.83
CA ALA A 347 19.22 10.45 -41.65
C ALA A 347 20.34 11.25 -42.33
N GLU A 348 21.61 10.86 -42.13
CA GLU A 348 22.77 11.48 -42.77
C GLU A 348 22.69 11.43 -44.31
N LEU A 349 22.40 10.24 -44.86
CA LEU A 349 22.23 10.05 -46.30
C LEU A 349 21.05 10.85 -46.86
N SER A 350 19.96 11.00 -46.10
CA SER A 350 18.85 11.88 -46.48
C SER A 350 19.26 13.35 -46.53
N ALA A 351 20.08 13.79 -45.57
CA ALA A 351 20.63 15.13 -45.57
C ALA A 351 21.61 15.37 -46.72
N ASP A 352 22.42 14.37 -47.09
CA ASP A 352 23.31 14.44 -48.24
C ASP A 352 22.54 14.49 -49.57
N ALA A 353 21.45 13.72 -49.69
CA ALA A 353 20.55 13.81 -50.84
C ALA A 353 19.99 15.24 -50.99
N ARG A 354 19.51 15.86 -49.90
CA ARG A 354 19.02 17.24 -49.91
C ARG A 354 20.11 18.25 -50.27
N ARG A 355 21.33 18.08 -49.75
CA ARG A 355 22.48 18.93 -50.10
C ARG A 355 22.83 18.81 -51.60
N ALA A 356 22.80 17.61 -52.16
CA ALA A 356 23.02 17.39 -53.59
C ALA A 356 21.92 18.05 -54.44
N LEU A 357 20.65 17.99 -54.00
CA LEU A 357 19.55 18.70 -54.67
C LEU A 357 19.74 20.23 -54.59
N GLY A 358 20.10 20.77 -53.42
CA GLY A 358 20.35 22.20 -53.24
C GLY A 358 21.45 22.72 -54.16
N LYS A 359 22.59 22.02 -54.25
CA LYS A 359 23.67 22.36 -55.19
C LYS A 359 23.19 22.39 -56.64
N ARG A 360 22.36 21.41 -57.04
CA ARG A 360 21.81 21.34 -58.41
C ARG A 360 20.83 22.50 -58.67
N GLN A 361 20.01 22.87 -57.69
CA GLN A 361 19.13 24.04 -57.78
C GLN A 361 19.92 25.34 -57.89
N GLU A 362 20.97 25.53 -57.11
CA GLU A 362 21.85 26.70 -57.20
C GLU A 362 22.50 26.85 -58.58
N VAL A 363 22.96 25.74 -59.18
CA VAL A 363 23.50 25.73 -60.55
C VAL A 363 22.43 26.17 -61.55
N ARG A 364 21.21 25.63 -61.42
CA ARG A 364 20.08 26.01 -62.27
C ARG A 364 19.75 27.50 -62.15
N GLU A 365 19.62 28.03 -60.93
CA GLU A 365 19.32 29.45 -60.71
C GLU A 365 20.44 30.37 -61.21
N ARG A 366 21.70 29.92 -61.15
CA ARG A 366 22.84 30.64 -61.72
C ARG A 366 22.78 30.66 -63.25
N LEU A 367 22.49 29.50 -63.88
CA LEU A 367 22.36 29.40 -65.33
C LEU A 367 21.17 30.20 -65.85
N ALA A 368 20.02 30.15 -65.19
CA ALA A 368 18.85 30.97 -65.53
C ALA A 368 19.18 32.46 -65.54
N ARG A 369 19.85 32.96 -64.49
CA ARG A 369 20.31 34.35 -64.44
C ARG A 369 21.29 34.69 -65.56
N MET A 370 22.21 33.77 -65.87
CA MET A 370 23.20 33.97 -66.92
C MET A 370 22.57 34.02 -68.31
N ILE A 371 21.55 33.18 -68.56
CA ILE A 371 20.72 33.21 -69.75
C ILE A 371 20.04 34.57 -69.88
N ASP A 372 19.31 35.01 -68.85
CA ASP A 372 18.59 36.29 -68.87
C ASP A 372 19.52 37.48 -69.10
N GLU A 373 20.68 37.49 -68.44
CA GLU A 373 21.70 38.52 -68.63
C GLU A 373 22.30 38.50 -70.05
N THR A 374 22.51 37.32 -70.62
CA THR A 374 23.08 37.18 -71.97
C THR A 374 22.05 37.59 -73.02
N LYS A 375 20.77 37.25 -72.83
CA LYS A 375 19.67 37.74 -73.68
C LYS A 375 19.61 39.27 -73.75
N ARG A 376 19.69 39.95 -72.60
CA ARG A 376 19.72 41.43 -72.56
C ARG A 376 20.91 42.00 -73.35
N LYS A 377 22.09 41.38 -73.26
CA LYS A 377 23.27 41.81 -74.03
C LYS A 377 23.10 41.57 -75.54
N VAL A 378 22.46 40.47 -75.93
CA VAL A 378 22.13 40.21 -77.34
C VAL A 378 21.20 41.28 -77.90
N GLU A 379 20.20 41.72 -77.13
CA GLU A 379 19.32 42.85 -77.52
C GLU A 379 20.13 44.16 -77.73
N GLU A 380 21.08 44.45 -76.84
CA GLU A 380 22.00 45.59 -76.97
C GLU A 380 22.88 45.49 -78.22
N LEU A 381 23.45 44.31 -78.50
CA LEU A 381 24.29 44.06 -79.68
C LEU A 381 23.51 44.17 -80.99
N ARG A 382 22.24 43.74 -81.00
CA ARG A 382 21.30 43.95 -82.10
C ARG A 382 21.03 45.44 -82.34
N ALA A 383 20.81 46.21 -81.28
CA ALA A 383 20.55 47.65 -81.39
C ALA A 383 21.74 48.42 -81.98
N ILE A 384 22.97 47.92 -81.81
CA ILE A 384 24.21 48.52 -82.32
C ILE A 384 24.54 48.03 -83.75
N GLY A 385 23.81 47.02 -84.28
CA GLY A 385 23.96 46.53 -85.65
C GLY A 385 25.25 45.74 -85.88
N THR A 386 25.63 44.88 -84.92
CA THR A 386 26.85 44.05 -85.03
C THR A 386 26.60 42.74 -85.78
N ASP A 387 27.51 42.37 -86.69
CA ASP A 387 27.36 41.21 -87.59
C ASP A 387 27.28 39.87 -86.86
N TYR A 388 27.92 39.75 -85.69
CA TYR A 388 27.93 38.53 -84.87
C TYR A 388 26.77 38.44 -83.86
N ALA A 389 25.84 39.41 -83.84
CA ALA A 389 24.70 39.38 -82.92
C ALA A 389 23.79 38.16 -83.14
N ASN A 390 23.61 37.74 -84.40
CA ASN A 390 22.80 36.58 -84.76
C ASN A 390 23.44 35.27 -84.28
N ASP A 391 24.77 35.15 -84.36
CA ASP A 391 25.49 33.94 -83.92
C ASP A 391 25.42 33.81 -82.38
N VAL A 392 25.56 34.92 -81.65
CA VAL A 392 25.40 34.93 -80.19
C VAL A 392 23.96 34.59 -79.79
N GLU A 393 22.96 35.12 -80.50
CA GLU A 393 21.55 34.80 -80.27
C GLU A 393 21.24 33.32 -80.49
N GLU A 394 21.79 32.71 -81.53
CA GLU A 394 21.60 31.28 -81.78
C GLU A 394 22.19 30.43 -80.63
N MET A 395 23.38 30.79 -80.14
CA MET A 395 24.00 30.11 -79.00
C MET A 395 23.17 30.27 -77.72
N VAL A 396 22.61 31.46 -77.47
CA VAL A 396 21.73 31.67 -76.30
C VAL A 396 20.42 30.88 -76.43
N LEU A 397 19.78 30.87 -77.60
CA LEU A 397 18.56 30.08 -77.85
C LEU A 397 18.80 28.57 -77.77
N ARG A 398 20.02 28.11 -78.09
CA ARG A 398 20.43 26.72 -77.91
C ARG A 398 20.66 26.42 -76.42
N ALA A 399 21.40 27.27 -75.72
CA ALA A 399 21.60 27.18 -74.28
C ALA A 399 20.28 27.19 -73.50
N GLU A 400 19.28 27.95 -73.94
CA GLU A 400 17.94 27.98 -73.33
C GLU A 400 17.17 26.69 -73.53
N ARG A 401 17.16 26.16 -74.75
CA ARG A 401 16.52 24.87 -75.02
C ARG A 401 17.19 23.76 -74.23
N GLU A 402 18.52 23.77 -74.15
CA GLU A 402 19.28 22.82 -73.34
C GLU A 402 19.00 22.99 -71.83
N PHE A 403 18.89 24.23 -71.35
CA PHE A 403 18.49 24.54 -69.98
C PHE A 403 17.08 24.05 -69.65
N GLU A 404 16.11 24.28 -70.54
CA GLU A 404 14.73 23.80 -70.42
C GLU A 404 14.65 22.27 -70.47
N ASN A 405 15.53 21.62 -71.22
CA ASN A 405 15.67 20.16 -71.30
C ASN A 405 16.49 19.56 -70.14
N GLY A 406 17.01 20.39 -69.22
CA GLY A 406 17.77 19.93 -68.05
C GLY A 406 19.25 19.61 -68.32
N ASP A 407 19.77 19.91 -69.51
CA ASP A 407 21.17 19.74 -69.90
C ASP A 407 22.00 20.98 -69.52
N PHE A 408 22.29 21.09 -68.23
CA PHE A 408 23.02 22.23 -67.68
C PHE A 408 24.49 22.30 -68.09
N VAL A 409 25.08 21.17 -68.51
CA VAL A 409 26.48 21.13 -68.95
C VAL A 409 26.57 21.79 -70.32
N ASN A 410 25.79 21.31 -71.29
CA ASN A 410 25.79 21.88 -72.63
C ASN A 410 25.27 23.32 -72.62
N SER A 411 24.21 23.62 -71.84
CA SER A 411 23.71 24.98 -71.66
C SER A 411 24.79 25.93 -71.13
N SER A 412 25.61 25.48 -70.17
CA SER A 412 26.73 26.27 -69.67
C SER A 412 27.85 26.46 -70.70
N GLU A 413 28.08 25.49 -71.58
CA GLU A 413 29.10 25.57 -72.63
C GLU A 413 28.68 26.54 -73.74
N ASP A 414 27.43 26.45 -74.19
CA ASP A 414 26.85 27.38 -75.16
C ASP A 414 26.85 28.83 -74.63
N LEU A 415 26.53 29.05 -73.35
CA LEU A 415 26.64 30.38 -72.74
C LEU A 415 28.08 30.88 -72.65
N LYS A 416 29.06 30.00 -72.42
CA LYS A 416 30.49 30.39 -72.45
C LYS A 416 30.91 30.78 -73.87
N ILE A 417 30.50 30.03 -74.88
CA ILE A 417 30.77 30.33 -76.29
C ILE A 417 30.13 31.67 -76.67
N ALA A 418 28.85 31.87 -76.33
CA ALA A 418 28.15 33.15 -76.51
C ALA A 418 28.90 34.29 -75.83
N SER A 419 29.38 34.10 -74.60
CA SER A 419 30.16 35.10 -73.88
C SER A 419 31.51 35.41 -74.53
N LEU A 420 32.17 34.44 -75.16
CA LEU A 420 33.43 34.65 -75.87
C LEU A 420 33.22 35.42 -77.18
N LEU A 421 32.15 35.12 -77.91
CA LEU A 421 31.77 35.81 -79.15
C LEU A 421 31.44 37.29 -78.94
N MET A 422 30.85 37.65 -77.78
CA MET A 422 30.60 39.04 -77.40
C MET A 422 31.88 39.82 -77.04
N GLY A 423 33.00 39.14 -76.80
CA GLY A 423 34.26 39.74 -76.38
C GLY A 423 34.24 40.31 -74.94
N PRO A 424 35.39 40.74 -74.40
CA PRO A 424 35.43 41.38 -73.08
C PRO A 424 34.61 42.67 -73.09
N ARG A 425 33.89 42.94 -71.99
CA ARG A 425 33.16 44.20 -71.77
C ARG A 425 34.00 45.38 -72.25
N ARG A 426 33.55 46.11 -73.28
CA ARG A 426 34.11 47.42 -73.57
C ARG A 426 33.94 48.29 -72.32
N PRO A 427 35.01 48.89 -71.78
CA PRO A 427 34.88 49.79 -70.64
C PRO A 427 33.99 50.98 -71.04
N ASP A 428 33.10 51.34 -70.13
CA ASP A 428 32.17 52.46 -70.27
C ASP A 428 32.94 53.75 -70.63
N PRO A 429 32.71 54.37 -71.80
CA PRO A 429 33.40 55.59 -72.19
C PRO A 429 33.07 56.80 -71.30
N ARG A 430 32.20 56.66 -70.30
CA ARG A 430 31.84 57.74 -69.35
C ARG A 430 32.64 57.76 -68.05
N LYS A 431 33.62 56.88 -67.85
CA LYS A 431 34.60 57.02 -66.76
C LYS A 431 35.99 57.28 -67.30
N GLY A 432 36.16 58.48 -67.87
CA GLY A 432 37.48 59.08 -68.02
C GLY A 432 38.09 59.35 -66.65
N HIS A 433 39.35 58.93 -66.47
CA HIS A 433 40.22 59.42 -65.41
C HIS A 433 40.26 60.97 -65.42
N PRO A 434 40.09 61.63 -64.26
CA PRO A 434 40.84 62.84 -63.99
C PRO A 434 42.16 62.46 -63.29
N ALA A 435 43.20 63.17 -63.72
CA ALA A 435 44.50 63.25 -63.06
C ALA A 435 44.40 63.91 -61.68
#